data_AF-A0A9W6Q6M9-F1
#
_entry.id   AF-A0A9W6Q6M9-F1
#
_cell.length_a   1.000
_cell.length_b   1.000
_cell.length_c   1.000
_cell.angle_alpha   90.00
_cell.angle_beta   90.00
_cell.angle_gamma   90.00
#
_symmetry.space_group_name_H-M   'P 1'
#
loop_
_entity.id
_entity.type
_entity.pdbx_description
1 polymer ?
#
loop_
_entity_poly.entity_id
_entity_poly.type
_entity_poly.pdbx_seq_one_letter_code
_entity_poly.pdbx_strand_id
1 'polypeptide(L)'
;MSEQHEYLIRDRADAELALARVQLAHRQEQLLAALVAGGPAPAGFDPEQLRGQAEGLLAKRRETVGHLLPELPDLLGPDFAPLFARYASGRPLTGGHRADARAFAAWALDAAPDAPWHPALRRLLHPTASRWSRLLPRRTAKAHP
;
A
#
# COMPACT_ATOMS: atom_id res chain seq x y z
N MET A 1 -33.99 -44.17 -10.22
CA MET A 1 -34.07 -42.69 -10.22
C MET A 1 -33.74 -42.22 -11.63
N SER A 2 -34.48 -41.26 -12.19
CA SER A 2 -34.29 -40.79 -13.57
C SER A 2 -33.10 -39.83 -13.67
N GLU A 3 -32.28 -39.94 -14.74
CA GLU A 3 -31.13 -39.06 -15.05
C GLU A 3 -31.48 -37.57 -14.97
N GLN A 4 -32.72 -37.20 -15.32
CA GLN A 4 -33.19 -35.81 -15.25
C GLN A 4 -33.22 -35.25 -13.82
N HIS A 5 -33.60 -36.08 -12.83
CA HIS A 5 -33.61 -35.66 -11.42
C HIS A 5 -32.19 -35.52 -10.87
N GLU A 6 -31.27 -36.40 -11.29
CA GLU A 6 -29.86 -36.33 -10.89
C GLU A 6 -29.17 -35.07 -11.47
N TYR A 7 -29.46 -34.73 -12.73
CA TYR A 7 -28.98 -33.50 -13.35
C TYR A 7 -29.50 -32.23 -12.64
N LEU A 8 -30.79 -32.16 -12.33
CA LEU A 8 -31.40 -31.02 -11.61
C LEU A 8 -30.81 -30.84 -10.20
N ILE A 9 -30.54 -31.93 -9.48
CA ILE A 9 -29.90 -31.88 -8.16
C ILE A 9 -28.47 -31.35 -8.28
N ARG A 10 -27.73 -31.80 -9.30
CA ARG A 10 -26.35 -31.35 -9.54
C ARG A 10 -26.26 -29.87 -9.91
N ASP A 11 -27.13 -29.40 -10.81
CA ASP A 11 -27.19 -27.98 -11.20
C ASP A 11 -27.48 -27.07 -10.01
N ARG A 12 -28.42 -27.49 -9.15
CA ARG A 12 -28.70 -26.78 -7.89
C ARG A 12 -27.49 -26.76 -6.95
N ALA A 13 -26.83 -27.90 -6.76
CA ALA A 13 -25.66 -28.00 -5.88
C ALA A 13 -24.49 -27.14 -6.40
N ASP A 14 -24.29 -27.10 -7.73
CA ASP A 14 -23.28 -26.26 -8.37
C ASP A 14 -23.59 -24.77 -8.20
N ALA A 15 -24.86 -24.38 -8.29
CA ALA A 15 -25.31 -23.01 -8.03
C ALA A 15 -25.13 -22.60 -6.56
N GLU A 16 -25.47 -23.48 -5.61
CA GLU A 16 -25.26 -23.26 -4.18
C GLU A 16 -23.77 -23.10 -3.84
N LEU A 17 -22.91 -23.92 -4.45
CA LEU A 17 -21.45 -23.81 -4.30
C LEU A 17 -20.91 -22.50 -4.88
N ALA A 18 -21.41 -22.07 -6.05
CA ALA A 18 -21.02 -20.80 -6.66
C ALA A 18 -21.38 -19.62 -5.74
N LEU A 19 -22.59 -19.63 -5.16
CA LEU A 19 -23.02 -18.60 -4.21
C LEU A 19 -22.15 -18.59 -2.95
N ALA A 20 -21.82 -19.76 -2.39
CA ALA A 20 -20.96 -19.88 -1.23
C ALA A 20 -19.55 -19.31 -1.50
N ARG A 21 -19.00 -19.52 -2.69
CA ARG A 21 -17.69 -18.94 -3.10
C ARG A 21 -17.74 -17.42 -3.17
N VAL A 22 -18.80 -16.84 -3.74
CA VAL A 22 -18.99 -15.39 -3.81
C VAL A 22 -19.08 -14.79 -2.40
N GLN A 23 -19.84 -15.42 -1.50
CA GLN A 23 -19.95 -14.96 -0.11
C GLN A 23 -18.62 -15.02 0.63
N LEU A 24 -17.83 -16.10 0.43
CA LEU A 24 -16.50 -16.22 1.02
C LEU A 24 -15.56 -15.12 0.50
N ALA A 25 -15.52 -14.90 -0.81
CA ALA A 25 -14.70 -13.86 -1.41
C ALA A 25 -15.05 -12.47 -0.86
N HIS A 26 -16.34 -12.17 -0.71
CA HIS A 26 -16.78 -10.90 -0.11
C HIS A 26 -16.34 -10.76 1.35
N ARG A 27 -16.44 -11.81 2.17
CA ARG A 27 -15.96 -11.78 3.55
C ARG A 27 -14.43 -11.64 3.63
N GLN A 28 -13.69 -12.26 2.73
CA GLN A 28 -12.23 -12.09 2.64
C GLN A 28 -11.86 -10.66 2.27
N GLU A 29 -12.57 -10.04 1.34
CA GLU A 29 -12.39 -8.63 0.98
C GLU A 29 -12.66 -7.70 2.17
N GLN A 30 -13.76 -7.92 2.91
CA GLN A 30 -14.08 -7.15 4.12
C GLN A 30 -12.98 -7.29 5.18
N LEU A 31 -12.45 -8.49 5.40
CA LEU A 31 -11.36 -8.73 6.34
C LEU A 31 -10.08 -8.00 5.90
N LEU A 32 -9.73 -8.07 4.62
CA LEU A 32 -8.58 -7.34 4.08
C LEU A 32 -8.77 -5.83 4.25
N ALA A 33 -9.95 -5.30 3.91
CA ALA A 33 -10.26 -3.89 4.09
C ALA A 33 -10.12 -3.45 5.56
N ALA A 34 -10.60 -4.26 6.51
CA ALA A 34 -10.44 -3.97 7.94
C ALA A 34 -8.96 -3.92 8.36
N LEU A 35 -8.15 -4.87 7.87
CA LEU A 35 -6.74 -5.00 8.24
C LEU A 35 -5.83 -3.95 7.59
N VAL A 36 -6.08 -3.54 6.34
CA VAL A 36 -5.15 -2.70 5.57
C VAL A 36 -5.70 -1.34 5.15
N ALA A 37 -7.01 -1.13 5.25
CA ALA A 37 -7.69 0.07 4.77
C ALA A 37 -8.51 0.79 5.86
N GLY A 38 -8.52 0.29 7.10
CA GLY A 38 -9.34 0.86 8.17
C GLY A 38 -10.85 0.61 8.01
N GLY A 39 -11.23 -0.45 7.29
CA GLY A 39 -12.62 -0.89 7.19
C GLY A 39 -13.20 -1.38 8.52
N PRO A 40 -14.52 -1.52 8.63
CA PRO A 40 -15.15 -2.06 9.83
C PRO A 40 -14.80 -3.53 10.05
N ALA A 41 -14.78 -3.97 11.32
CA ALA A 41 -14.61 -5.38 11.67
C ALA A 41 -15.76 -6.21 11.05
N PRO A 42 -15.47 -7.26 10.24
CA PRO A 42 -16.50 -8.13 9.70
C PRO A 42 -17.18 -8.92 10.83
N ALA A 43 -18.45 -9.30 10.62
CA ALA A 43 -19.19 -10.10 11.59
C ALA A 43 -18.46 -11.41 11.94
N GLY A 44 -18.38 -11.72 13.24
CA GLY A 44 -17.70 -12.91 13.75
C GLY A 44 -16.20 -12.73 14.04
N PHE A 45 -15.62 -11.55 13.76
CA PHE A 45 -14.27 -11.20 14.19
C PHE A 45 -14.29 -10.29 15.42
N ASP A 46 -13.32 -10.48 16.30
CA ASP A 46 -13.08 -9.59 17.44
C ASP A 46 -12.43 -8.28 16.94
N PRO A 47 -13.06 -7.11 17.16
CA PRO A 47 -12.50 -5.82 16.74
C PRO A 47 -11.15 -5.47 17.39
N GLU A 48 -10.89 -5.92 18.62
CA GLU A 48 -9.62 -5.65 19.30
C GLU A 48 -8.50 -6.50 18.72
N GLN A 49 -8.78 -7.78 18.45
CA GLN A 49 -7.82 -8.67 17.79
C GLN A 49 -7.45 -8.13 16.41
N LEU A 50 -8.43 -7.68 15.62
CA LEU A 50 -8.18 -7.09 14.31
C LEU A 50 -7.34 -5.81 14.40
N ARG A 51 -7.57 -4.97 15.41
CA ARG A 51 -6.76 -3.77 15.64
C ARG A 51 -5.29 -4.12 15.88
N GLY A 52 -5.01 -5.10 16.74
CA GLY A 52 -3.65 -5.57 16.98
C GLY A 52 -2.97 -6.14 15.72
N GLN A 53 -3.72 -6.87 14.88
CA GLN A 53 -3.20 -7.36 13.60
C GLN A 53 -2.92 -6.23 12.61
N ALA A 54 -3.83 -5.24 12.50
CA ALA A 54 -3.65 -4.07 11.65
C ALA A 54 -2.42 -3.25 12.08
N GLU A 55 -2.20 -3.06 13.38
CA GLU A 55 -1.01 -2.41 13.93
C GLU A 55 0.28 -3.18 13.60
N GLY A 56 0.26 -4.52 13.69
CA GLY A 56 1.38 -5.38 13.30
C GLY A 56 1.71 -5.27 11.80
N LEU A 57 0.69 -5.29 10.94
CA LEU A 57 0.86 -5.11 9.48
C LEU A 57 1.41 -3.72 9.14
N LEU A 58 0.90 -2.68 9.80
CA LEU A 58 1.40 -1.31 9.67
C LEU A 58 2.87 -1.21 10.08
N ALA A 59 3.24 -1.81 11.22
CA ALA A 59 4.62 -1.86 11.69
C ALA A 59 5.52 -2.59 10.68
N LYS A 60 5.06 -3.71 10.11
CA LYS A 60 5.83 -4.46 9.12
C LYS A 60 6.05 -3.67 7.83
N ARG A 61 5.02 -2.96 7.36
CA ARG A 61 5.10 -2.08 6.20
C ARG A 61 6.11 -0.95 6.45
N ARG A 62 6.06 -0.32 7.63
CA ARG A 62 7.01 0.73 8.05
C ARG A 62 8.45 0.22 8.09
N GLU A 63 8.68 -0.94 8.70
CA GLU A 63 9.99 -1.60 8.74
C GLU A 63 10.53 -1.85 7.34
N THR A 64 9.69 -2.38 6.45
CA THR A 64 10.05 -2.63 5.05
C THR A 64 10.43 -1.34 4.32
N VAL A 65 9.70 -0.24 4.55
CA VAL A 65 10.04 1.09 4.00
C VAL A 65 11.38 1.57 4.55
N GLY A 66 11.61 1.43 5.85
CA GLY A 66 12.90 1.75 6.48
C GLY A 66 14.07 0.94 5.89
N HIS A 67 13.86 -0.34 5.57
CA HIS A 67 14.89 -1.15 4.91
C HIS A 67 15.15 -0.75 3.45
N LEU A 68 14.12 -0.27 2.74
CA LEU A 68 14.25 0.12 1.33
C LEU A 68 14.83 1.52 1.13
N LEU A 69 14.66 2.41 2.11
CA LEU A 69 15.23 3.75 2.12
C LEU A 69 15.73 4.08 3.54
N PRO A 70 16.89 3.53 3.95
CA PRO A 70 17.44 3.65 5.30
C PRO A 70 17.68 5.09 5.77
N GLU A 71 17.86 6.02 4.84
CA GLU A 71 18.02 7.44 5.14
C GLU A 71 16.74 8.04 5.75
N LEU A 72 15.56 7.46 5.53
CA LEU A 72 14.31 7.96 6.11
C LEU A 72 14.25 7.86 7.63
N PRO A 73 14.39 6.69 8.26
CA PRO A 73 14.38 6.59 9.71
C PRO A 73 15.51 7.41 10.35
N ASP A 74 16.68 7.49 9.72
CA ASP A 74 17.80 8.31 10.21
C ASP A 74 17.49 9.81 10.18
N LEU A 75 16.87 10.30 9.10
CA LEU A 75 16.55 11.73 8.94
C LEU A 75 15.34 12.17 9.76
N LEU A 76 14.26 11.38 9.76
CA LEU A 76 13.01 11.73 10.45
C LEU A 76 13.09 11.41 11.95
N GLY A 77 13.95 10.46 12.35
CA GLY A 77 14.14 10.05 13.73
C GLY A 77 12.82 9.75 14.44
N PRO A 78 12.48 10.44 15.55
CA PRO A 78 11.25 10.21 16.30
C PRO A 78 9.97 10.49 15.48
N ASP A 79 10.04 11.29 14.42
CA ASP A 79 8.89 11.62 13.57
C ASP A 79 8.54 10.48 12.60
N PHE A 80 9.47 9.54 12.33
CA PHE A 80 9.29 8.51 11.30
C PHE A 80 8.06 7.63 11.55
N ALA A 81 7.93 7.09 12.76
CA ALA A 81 6.82 6.21 13.12
C ALA A 81 5.45 6.91 13.10
N PRO A 82 5.24 8.07 13.77
CA PRO A 82 3.95 8.75 13.76
C PRO A 82 3.57 9.29 12.37
N LEU A 83 4.53 9.79 11.58
CA LEU A 83 4.26 10.21 10.20
C LEU A 83 3.88 9.02 9.33
N PHE A 84 4.56 7.88 9.46
CA PHE A 84 4.23 6.70 8.68
C PHE A 84 2.83 6.17 9.01
N ALA A 85 2.44 6.17 10.30
CA ALA A 85 1.10 5.77 10.72
C ALA A 85 0.02 6.70 10.12
N ARG A 86 0.26 8.01 10.13
CA ARG A 86 -0.64 9.00 9.49
C ARG A 86 -0.73 8.82 7.98
N TYR A 87 0.40 8.60 7.32
CA TYR A 87 0.46 8.32 5.88
C TYR A 87 -0.35 7.09 5.50
N ALA A 88 -0.16 5.99 6.23
CA ALA A 88 -0.77 4.71 5.90
C ALA A 88 -2.25 4.59 6.33
N SER A 89 -2.73 5.51 7.16
CA SER A 89 -4.12 5.54 7.61
C SER A 89 -5.09 5.60 6.43
N GLY A 90 -5.91 4.56 6.27
CA GLY A 90 -6.86 4.44 5.17
C GLY A 90 -6.24 4.25 3.78
N ARG A 91 -4.93 3.97 3.68
CA ARG A 91 -4.20 3.84 2.42
C ARG A 91 -3.60 2.44 2.24
N PRO A 92 -4.30 1.51 1.58
CA PRO A 92 -3.75 0.21 1.22
C PRO A 92 -2.47 0.32 0.38
N LEU A 93 -1.61 -0.68 0.45
CA LEU A 93 -0.44 -0.79 -0.40
C LEU A 93 -0.85 -1.25 -1.81
N THR A 94 -0.69 -0.40 -2.82
CA THR A 94 -1.12 -0.68 -4.21
C THR A 94 0.02 -0.78 -5.23
N GLY A 95 1.14 -0.09 -5.00
CA GLY A 95 2.27 0.04 -5.97
C GLY A 95 3.55 -0.71 -5.60
N GLY A 96 3.49 -1.59 -4.59
CA GLY A 96 4.67 -2.29 -4.04
C GLY A 96 5.56 -1.39 -3.17
N HIS A 97 6.48 -2.02 -2.42
CA HIS A 97 7.17 -1.36 -1.31
C HIS A 97 8.14 -0.23 -1.72
N ARG A 98 8.78 -0.31 -2.89
CA ARG A 98 9.67 0.77 -3.37
C ARG A 98 8.90 2.04 -3.75
N ALA A 99 7.75 1.87 -4.42
CA ALA A 99 6.88 3.00 -4.74
C ALA A 99 6.30 3.60 -3.45
N ASP A 100 5.95 2.75 -2.48
CA ASP A 100 5.43 3.15 -1.19
C ASP A 100 6.43 3.97 -0.37
N ALA A 101 7.70 3.56 -0.32
CA ALA A 101 8.75 4.33 0.36
C ALA A 101 8.89 5.75 -0.22
N ARG A 102 8.85 5.87 -1.56
CA ARG A 102 8.89 7.17 -2.24
C ARG A 102 7.63 8.00 -2.02
N ALA A 103 6.47 7.38 -2.05
CA ALA A 103 5.18 8.04 -1.82
C ALA A 103 5.05 8.54 -0.38
N PHE A 104 5.49 7.75 0.61
CA PHE A 104 5.58 8.17 2.00
C PHE A 104 6.50 9.40 2.16
N ALA A 105 7.70 9.33 1.59
CA ALA A 105 8.66 10.42 1.66
C ALA A 105 8.14 11.72 1.03
N ALA A 106 7.47 11.63 -0.14
CA ALA A 106 6.84 12.77 -0.78
C ALA A 106 5.69 13.34 0.07
N TRP A 107 4.81 12.46 0.58
CA TRP A 107 3.73 12.84 1.47
C TRP A 107 4.24 13.52 2.75
N ALA A 108 5.37 13.06 3.31
CA ALA A 108 5.94 13.62 4.52
C ALA A 108 6.40 15.08 4.32
N LEU A 109 6.96 15.42 3.13
CA LEU A 109 7.28 16.81 2.79
C LEU A 109 6.03 17.70 2.84
N ASP A 110 4.92 17.23 2.25
CA ASP A 110 3.66 17.99 2.23
C ASP A 110 3.02 18.07 3.63
N ALA A 111 3.12 17.01 4.42
CA ALA A 111 2.47 16.90 5.72
C ALA A 111 3.17 17.67 6.85
N ALA A 112 4.45 18.05 6.67
CA ALA A 112 5.23 18.77 7.67
C ALA A 112 6.22 19.74 6.99
N PRO A 113 5.73 20.84 6.38
CA PRO A 113 6.56 21.78 5.60
C PRO A 113 7.64 22.50 6.44
N ASP A 114 7.36 22.70 7.73
CA ASP A 114 8.25 23.41 8.66
C ASP A 114 9.17 22.47 9.45
N ALA A 115 9.15 21.16 9.17
CA ALA A 115 9.96 20.20 9.90
C ALA A 115 11.46 20.41 9.66
N PRO A 116 12.31 20.23 10.68
CA PRO A 116 13.75 20.49 10.57
C PRO A 116 14.44 19.58 9.55
N TRP A 117 13.93 18.36 9.34
CA TRP A 117 14.43 17.41 8.33
C TRP A 117 13.95 17.70 6.91
N HIS A 118 12.98 18.62 6.71
CA HIS A 118 12.34 18.88 5.42
C HIS A 118 13.34 19.22 4.29
N PRO A 119 14.33 20.12 4.48
CA PRO A 119 15.32 20.40 3.44
C PRO A 119 16.17 19.19 3.05
N ALA A 120 16.49 18.32 4.02
CA ALA A 120 17.27 17.11 3.78
C ALA A 120 16.46 16.05 3.02
N LEU A 121 15.21 15.82 3.43
CA LEU A 121 14.30 14.91 2.75
C LEU A 121 14.03 15.35 1.29
N ARG A 122 13.87 16.66 1.06
CA ARG A 122 13.71 17.20 -0.29
C ARG A 122 14.94 16.91 -1.18
N ARG A 123 16.16 17.02 -0.64
CA ARG A 123 17.39 16.67 -1.37
C ARG A 123 17.48 15.17 -1.67
N LEU A 124 17.05 14.32 -0.73
CA LEU A 124 17.02 12.87 -0.90
C LEU A 124 16.10 12.45 -2.07
N LEU A 125 14.92 13.09 -2.19
CA LEU A 125 13.94 12.77 -3.23
C LEU A 125 14.22 13.42 -4.59
N HIS A 126 14.86 14.58 -4.58
CA HIS A 126 15.22 15.31 -5.79
C HIS A 126 16.74 15.50 -5.84
N PRO A 127 17.52 14.41 -6.02
CA PRO A 127 18.93 14.55 -6.27
C PRO A 127 19.06 15.34 -7.56
N THR A 128 19.54 16.59 -7.47
CA THR A 128 19.81 17.41 -8.64
C THR A 128 20.64 16.58 -9.60
N ALA A 129 20.09 16.32 -10.80
CA ALA A 129 20.81 15.62 -11.85
C ALA A 129 22.21 16.21 -11.92
N SER A 130 23.21 15.35 -11.70
CA SER A 130 24.59 15.73 -11.53
C SER A 130 25.05 16.68 -12.64
N ARG A 131 26.11 17.45 -12.34
CA ARG A 131 26.78 18.46 -13.17
C ARG A 131 26.96 18.07 -14.65
N TRP A 132 26.95 16.77 -14.95
CA TRP A 132 26.98 16.14 -16.27
C TRP A 132 25.74 16.36 -17.17
N SER A 133 24.56 16.62 -16.60
CA SER A 133 23.34 16.92 -17.38
C SER A 133 23.43 18.25 -18.15
N ARG A 134 24.27 19.19 -17.69
CA ARG A 134 24.61 20.43 -18.41
C ARG A 134 25.71 20.26 -19.46
N LEU A 135 26.48 19.17 -19.38
CA LEU A 135 27.61 18.89 -20.27
C LEU A 135 27.24 17.95 -21.42
N LEU A 136 26.07 17.29 -21.36
CA LEU A 136 25.57 16.49 -22.47
C LEU A 136 24.88 17.38 -23.50
N PRO A 137 25.37 17.45 -24.75
CA PRO A 137 24.72 18.22 -25.79
C PRO A 137 23.32 17.66 -26.06
N ARG A 138 22.34 18.56 -26.15
CA ARG A 138 20.96 18.20 -26.52
C ARG A 138 21.00 17.54 -27.89
N ARG A 139 20.64 16.26 -27.97
CA ARG A 139 20.47 15.54 -29.23
C ARG A 139 19.34 16.22 -30.01
N THR A 140 19.67 17.13 -30.92
CA THR A 140 18.71 17.64 -31.90
C THR A 140 18.43 16.51 -32.87
N ALA A 141 17.29 15.85 -32.72
CA ALA A 141 16.79 14.93 -33.73
C ALA A 141 16.56 15.75 -35.02
N LYS A 142 17.34 15.45 -36.05
CA LYS A 142 17.16 16.00 -37.39
C LYS A 142 15.93 15.31 -37.98
N ALA A 143 14.87 16.06 -38.25
CA ALA A 143 13.77 15.59 -39.09
C ALA A 143 14.32 15.32 -40.50
N HIS A 144 14.07 14.14 -41.03
CA HIS A 144 14.29 13.83 -42.45
C HIS A 144 12.95 13.94 -43.17
N PRO A 145 12.92 14.47 -44.41
CA PRO A 145 11.70 14.71 -45.17
C PRO A 145 10.99 13.41 -45.58
#